data_AF-K9QW77-F1
#
_entry.id   AF-K9QW77-F1
#
_cell.length_a   1.000
_cell.length_b   1.000
_cell.length_c   1.000
_cell.angle_alpha   90.00
_cell.angle_beta   90.00
_cell.angle_gamma   90.00
#
_symmetry.space_group_name_H-M   'P 1'
#
loop_
_entity.id
_entity.type
_entity.pdbx_description
1 polymer ?
#
loop_
_entity_poly.entity_id
_entity_poly.type
_entity_poly.pdbx_seq_one_letter_code
_entity_poly.pdbx_strand_id
1 'polypeptide(L)'
;MPNPQFAPSNHSGKPRASAKISISVQDEPRQVLPEITYKQENVSSIMIKLRLKRYGKKREASYRIVAMNSLSRRDGRPLEELGFYNPRTDEVRLDVPGIVKRLQQGAQPTDTVRRILQKANVFEQVSATTAS
;
A
#
# COMPACT_ATOMS: atom_id res chain seq x y z
N MET A 1 25.26 -41.18 -60.87
CA MET A 1 25.73 -42.51 -60.42
C MET A 1 25.33 -42.67 -58.96
N PRO A 2 24.68 -43.80 -58.59
CA PRO A 2 23.78 -43.91 -57.43
C PRO A 2 24.49 -44.40 -56.17
N ASN A 3 23.96 -44.09 -54.98
CA ASN A 3 24.28 -44.85 -53.77
C ASN A 3 23.04 -45.65 -53.32
N PRO A 4 23.17 -46.97 -53.06
CA PRO A 4 22.06 -47.89 -52.92
C PRO A 4 21.57 -48.05 -51.48
N GLN A 5 20.26 -48.31 -51.39
CA GLN A 5 19.57 -49.29 -50.54
C GLN A 5 20.00 -49.42 -49.08
N PHE A 6 19.07 -49.11 -48.19
CA PHE A 6 18.68 -50.06 -47.15
C PHE A 6 17.14 -50.13 -47.11
N ALA A 7 16.60 -51.29 -47.45
CA ALA A 7 15.19 -51.62 -47.27
C ALA A 7 14.91 -51.90 -45.78
N PRO A 8 13.73 -51.56 -45.25
CA PRO A 8 13.36 -51.86 -43.88
C PRO A 8 12.95 -53.33 -43.72
N SER A 9 13.55 -54.05 -42.76
CA SER A 9 13.09 -55.38 -42.34
C SER A 9 11.94 -55.25 -41.35
N ASN A 10 10.80 -55.84 -41.74
CA ASN A 10 9.63 -56.10 -40.92
C ASN A 10 9.98 -56.98 -39.71
N HIS A 11 9.42 -56.65 -38.54
CA HIS A 11 8.79 -57.62 -37.63
C HIS A 11 7.61 -56.88 -36.97
N SER A 12 6.42 -57.05 -37.52
CA SER A 12 5.47 -58.10 -37.14
C SER A 12 4.87 -57.87 -35.75
N GLY A 13 3.64 -57.41 -35.74
CA GLY A 13 2.84 -57.17 -34.53
C GLY A 13 1.48 -56.53 -34.82
N LYS A 14 0.77 -57.00 -35.86
CA LYS A 14 -0.70 -56.86 -35.90
C LYS A 14 -1.28 -57.94 -34.96
N PRO A 15 -2.58 -57.92 -34.64
CA PRO A 15 -3.43 -56.81 -34.19
C PRO A 15 -4.27 -57.27 -32.98
N ARG A 16 -4.95 -56.35 -32.28
CA ARG A 16 -6.40 -56.54 -32.07
C ARG A 16 -7.10 -55.28 -31.62
N ALA A 17 -8.03 -54.88 -32.46
CA ALA A 17 -9.04 -53.88 -32.19
C ALA A 17 -9.98 -54.32 -31.06
N SER A 18 -10.40 -53.36 -30.26
CA SER A 18 -11.78 -53.16 -29.80
C SER A 18 -11.87 -51.70 -29.34
N ALA A 19 -12.40 -50.82 -30.18
CA ALA A 19 -13.81 -50.42 -30.18
C ALA A 19 -14.09 -49.31 -29.14
N LYS A 20 -13.80 -48.09 -29.59
CA LYS A 20 -14.52 -46.82 -29.46
C LYS A 20 -15.33 -46.57 -28.17
N ILE A 21 -14.96 -45.51 -27.44
CA ILE A 21 -15.95 -44.53 -26.97
C ILE A 21 -15.49 -43.12 -27.38
N SER A 22 -16.45 -42.43 -27.96
CA SER A 22 -16.46 -41.07 -28.50
C SER A 22 -16.31 -40.03 -27.40
N ILE A 23 -15.47 -39.01 -27.61
CA ILE A 23 -15.64 -37.71 -26.98
C ILE A 23 -15.28 -36.66 -28.03
N SER A 24 -16.30 -36.03 -28.57
CA SER A 24 -16.16 -34.90 -29.49
C SER A 24 -16.36 -33.62 -28.70
N VAL A 25 -15.41 -32.69 -28.90
CA VAL A 25 -15.47 -31.22 -28.75
C VAL A 25 -15.77 -30.73 -27.32
N GLN A 26 -14.94 -29.92 -26.67
CA GLN A 26 -14.39 -28.64 -27.10
C GLN A 26 -13.06 -28.40 -26.36
N ASP A 27 -12.03 -27.99 -27.09
CA ASP A 27 -10.79 -27.48 -26.49
C ASP A 27 -11.09 -26.09 -25.91
N GLU A 28 -11.55 -26.07 -24.65
CA GLU A 28 -11.71 -24.83 -23.90
C GLU A 28 -10.32 -24.22 -23.66
N PRO A 29 -10.09 -22.94 -24.01
CA PRO A 29 -8.77 -22.34 -23.94
C PRO A 29 -8.27 -22.35 -22.49
N ARG A 30 -7.09 -22.95 -22.26
CA ARG A 30 -6.37 -22.91 -20.98
C ARG A 30 -6.26 -21.46 -20.47
N GLN A 31 -7.18 -21.09 -19.59
CA GLN A 31 -7.01 -20.01 -18.64
C GLN A 31 -7.18 -20.59 -17.24
N VAL A 32 -6.08 -21.12 -16.69
CA VAL A 32 -5.91 -21.15 -15.24
C VAL A 32 -4.65 -20.34 -14.94
N LEU A 33 -4.94 -19.12 -14.49
CA LEU A 33 -3.99 -18.09 -14.07
C LEU A 33 -2.98 -18.69 -13.09
N PRO A 34 -1.71 -18.23 -13.08
CA PRO A 34 -0.80 -18.63 -12.02
C PRO A 34 -1.47 -18.29 -10.68
N GLU A 35 -1.45 -19.22 -9.73
CA GLU A 35 -1.56 -18.88 -8.32
C GLU A 35 -0.40 -17.91 -8.04
N ILE A 36 -0.66 -16.62 -8.24
CA ILE A 36 0.06 -15.57 -7.55
C ILE A 36 -0.26 -15.81 -6.08
N THR A 37 0.54 -16.70 -5.48
CA THR A 37 0.81 -16.67 -4.06
C THR A 37 1.21 -15.23 -3.78
N TYR A 38 0.23 -14.41 -3.38
CA TYR A 38 0.51 -13.15 -2.76
C TYR A 38 1.34 -13.53 -1.56
N LYS A 39 2.66 -13.34 -1.66
CA LYS A 39 3.50 -13.23 -0.48
C LYS A 39 2.76 -12.22 0.38
N GLN A 40 2.24 -12.69 1.49
CA GLN A 40 1.81 -11.85 2.57
C GLN A 40 3.11 -11.28 3.15
N GLU A 41 3.73 -10.38 2.37
CA GLU A 41 4.79 -9.49 2.83
C GLU A 41 4.24 -8.94 4.12
N ASN A 42 4.93 -9.26 5.21
CA ASN A 42 4.56 -8.89 6.55
C ASN A 42 4.47 -7.36 6.57
N VAL A 43 3.28 -6.82 6.26
CA VAL A 43 2.98 -5.41 6.32
C VAL A 43 2.95 -5.12 7.80
N SER A 44 4.12 -4.89 8.37
CA SER A 44 4.27 -4.09 9.58
C SER A 44 3.37 -2.90 9.37
N SER A 45 2.24 -2.86 10.07
CA SER A 45 1.20 -1.86 9.86
C SER A 45 1.86 -0.50 10.09
N ILE A 46 2.17 0.20 9.00
CA ILE A 46 2.95 1.43 9.06
C ILE A 46 2.04 2.51 9.65
N MET A 47 2.12 2.67 10.96
CA MET A 47 1.27 3.61 11.69
C MET A 47 1.66 5.04 11.35
N ILE A 48 0.69 5.83 10.89
CA ILE A 48 0.86 7.26 10.64
C ILE A 48 0.76 8.00 11.98
N LYS A 49 1.76 8.84 12.28
CA LYS A 49 1.73 9.76 13.41
C LYS A 49 1.65 11.20 12.90
N LEU A 50 0.81 12.00 13.56
CA LEU A 50 0.87 13.46 13.46
C LEU A 50 1.87 13.96 14.49
N ARG A 51 2.98 14.55 14.05
CA ARG A 51 4.07 14.97 14.93
C ARG A 51 4.67 16.30 14.52
N LEU A 52 5.40 16.92 15.44
CA LEU A 52 6.12 18.17 15.20
C LEU A 52 7.48 17.90 14.58
N LYS A 53 7.72 18.49 13.40
CA LYS A 53 9.04 18.57 12.77
C LYS A 53 9.62 19.94 13.07
N ARG A 54 10.86 19.99 13.61
CA ARG A 54 11.51 21.27 13.92
C ARG A 54 11.87 21.98 12.62
N TYR A 55 11.52 23.25 12.57
CA TYR A 55 11.85 24.18 11.50
C TYR A 55 12.35 25.50 12.11
N GLY A 56 13.07 26.31 11.35
CA GLY A 56 13.55 27.62 11.82
C GLY A 56 15.02 27.66 12.23
N LYS A 57 15.46 28.86 12.64
CA LYS A 57 16.87 29.18 12.88
C LYS A 57 17.31 28.79 14.29
N LYS A 58 18.61 28.86 14.54
CA LYS A 58 19.17 28.72 15.88
C LYS A 58 18.52 29.77 16.80
N ARG A 59 18.03 29.33 17.98
CA ARG A 59 17.28 30.14 18.96
C ARG A 59 15.90 30.66 18.53
N GLU A 60 15.46 30.33 17.32
CA GLU A 60 14.12 30.64 16.81
C GLU A 60 13.40 29.33 16.46
N ALA A 61 12.87 28.66 17.48
CA ALA A 61 12.17 27.40 17.28
C ALA A 61 10.82 27.64 16.60
N SER A 62 10.62 27.02 15.44
CA SER A 62 9.32 26.87 14.81
C SER A 62 9.09 25.38 14.53
N TYR A 63 7.84 24.99 14.33
CA TYR A 63 7.49 23.62 14.08
C TYR A 63 6.51 23.51 12.92
N ARG A 64 6.68 22.47 12.12
CA ARG A 64 5.69 22.02 11.14
C ARG A 64 4.93 20.84 11.74
N ILE A 65 3.61 20.87 11.64
CA ILE A 65 2.78 19.71 11.97
C ILE A 65 2.76 18.85 10.73
N VAL A 66 3.25 17.61 10.84
CA VAL A 66 3.41 16.72 9.69
C VAL A 66 2.79 15.36 9.95
N ALA A 67 2.22 14.77 8.90
CA ALA A 67 1.84 13.37 8.89
C ALA A 67 3.03 12.54 8.38
N MET A 68 3.48 11.57 9.17
CA MET A 68 4.53 10.66 8.73
C MET A 68 4.51 9.33 9.46
N ASN A 69 5.14 8.35 8.83
CA ASN A 69 5.29 7.01 9.40
C ASN A 69 6.02 7.08 10.75
N SER A 70 5.56 6.28 11.71
CA SER A 70 6.07 6.26 13.09
C SER A 70 7.57 5.97 13.15
N LEU A 71 8.06 5.08 12.28
CA LEU A 71 9.45 4.63 12.19
C LEU A 71 10.37 5.62 11.46
N SER A 72 9.83 6.62 10.77
CA SER A 72 10.64 7.57 10.01
C SER A 72 11.43 8.49 10.94
N ARG A 73 12.63 8.91 10.52
CA ARG A 73 13.49 9.90 11.20
C ARG A 73 12.74 11.20 11.49
N ARG A 74 12.98 11.83 12.65
CA ARG A 74 12.28 13.05 13.11
C ARG A 74 12.13 14.11 12.01
N ASP A 75 13.26 14.49 11.41
CA ASP A 75 13.33 15.57 10.42
C ASP A 75 13.30 15.06 8.96
N GLY A 76 12.89 13.79 8.76
CA GLY A 76 12.80 13.17 7.43
C GLY A 76 11.72 13.77 6.51
N ARG A 77 11.51 13.13 5.35
CA ARG A 77 10.46 13.52 4.40
C ARG A 77 9.08 13.16 4.97
N PRO A 78 8.17 14.13 5.16
CA PRO A 78 6.82 13.84 5.58
C PRO A 78 5.98 13.27 4.42
N LEU A 79 4.87 12.62 4.74
CA LEU A 79 3.85 12.28 3.74
C LEU A 79 3.11 13.54 3.30
N GLU A 80 2.81 14.40 4.27
CA GLU A 80 2.03 15.63 4.09
C GLU A 80 2.38 16.63 5.20
N GLU A 81 2.42 17.92 4.85
CA GLU A 81 2.50 19.00 5.83
C GLU A 81 1.10 19.53 6.10
N LEU A 82 0.70 19.51 7.36
CA LEU A 82 -0.67 19.77 7.80
C LEU A 82 -0.79 21.05 8.62
N GLY A 83 0.30 21.77 8.81
CA GLY A 83 0.28 23.02 9.53
C GLY A 83 1.62 23.49 10.04
N PHE A 84 1.54 24.56 10.81
CA PHE A 84 2.64 25.28 11.40
C PHE A 84 2.30 25.67 12.84
N TYR A 85 3.31 25.63 13.70
CA TYR A 85 3.22 26.04 15.09
C TYR A 85 4.47 26.81 15.49
N ASN A 86 4.29 28.00 16.04
CA ASN A 86 5.34 28.79 16.65
C ASN A 86 5.09 28.94 18.16
N PRO A 87 5.87 28.29 19.03
CA PRO A 87 5.67 28.36 20.47
C PRO A 87 5.98 29.74 21.07
N ARG A 88 6.72 30.60 20.36
CA ARG A 88 7.09 31.93 20.87
C ARG A 88 5.97 32.94 20.70
N THR A 89 5.21 32.83 19.61
CA THR A 89 4.10 33.73 19.28
C THR A 89 2.73 33.09 19.53
N ASP A 90 2.70 31.80 19.93
CA ASP A 90 1.51 30.94 19.96
C ASP A 90 0.74 30.96 18.62
N GLU A 91 1.45 31.23 17.51
CA GLU A 91 0.84 31.24 16.19
C GLU A 91 0.67 29.80 15.71
N VAL A 92 -0.58 29.46 15.37
CA VAL A 92 -0.98 28.15 14.88
C VAL A 92 -1.67 28.33 13.54
N ARG A 93 -1.21 27.62 12.52
CA ARG A 93 -1.89 27.52 11.22
C ARG A 93 -2.12 26.05 10.93
N LEU A 94 -3.37 25.65 10.75
CA LEU A 94 -3.76 24.25 10.57
C LEU A 94 -4.47 24.08 9.23
N ASP A 95 -4.06 23.07 8.48
CA ASP A 95 -4.84 22.53 7.38
C ASP A 95 -5.88 21.54 7.94
N VAL A 96 -6.99 22.08 8.43
CA VAL A 96 -8.08 21.32 9.06
C VAL A 96 -8.57 20.15 8.19
N PRO A 97 -8.90 20.31 6.89
CA PRO A 97 -9.41 19.19 6.09
C PRO A 97 -8.38 18.07 5.94
N GLY A 98 -7.09 18.39 5.75
CA GLY A 98 -6.02 17.41 5.71
C GLY A 98 -5.87 16.67 7.03
N ILE A 99 -5.92 17.39 8.16
CA ILE A 99 -5.82 16.80 9.51
C ILE A 99 -7.00 15.86 9.78
N VAL A 100 -8.22 16.30 9.53
CA VAL A 100 -9.44 15.50 9.73
C VAL A 100 -9.35 14.20 8.95
N LYS A 101 -8.94 14.25 7.67
CA LYS A 101 -8.75 13.07 6.83
C LYS A 101 -7.74 12.09 7.44
N ARG A 102 -6.59 12.58 7.93
CA ARG A 102 -5.59 11.71 8.56
C ARG A 102 -6.07 11.11 9.87
N LEU A 103 -6.79 11.87 10.69
CA LEU A 103 -7.36 11.37 11.93
C LEU A 103 -8.39 10.27 11.67
N GLN A 104 -9.24 10.42 10.65
CA GLN A 104 -10.19 9.39 10.20
C GLN A 104 -9.48 8.11 9.70
N GLN A 105 -8.32 8.26 9.07
CA GLN A 105 -7.47 7.13 8.66
C GLN A 105 -6.74 6.45 9.85
N GLY A 106 -7.00 6.88 11.09
CA GLY A 106 -6.38 6.31 12.28
C GLY A 106 -5.00 6.90 12.63
N ALA A 107 -4.63 8.06 12.06
CA ALA A 107 -3.39 8.72 12.41
C ALA A 107 -3.40 9.14 13.89
N GLN A 108 -2.31 8.83 14.59
CA GLN A 108 -2.19 9.13 16.02
C GLN A 108 -1.40 10.44 16.25
N PRO A 109 -2.01 11.47 16.84
CA PRO A 109 -1.30 12.69 17.20
C PRO A 109 -0.42 12.50 18.45
N THR A 110 0.77 13.13 18.45
CA THR A 110 1.58 13.25 19.68
C THR A 110 0.92 14.20 20.68
N ASP A 111 1.33 14.16 21.95
CA ASP A 111 0.68 14.91 23.04
C ASP A 111 0.60 16.43 22.76
N THR A 112 1.69 17.03 22.28
CA THR A 112 1.69 18.46 21.93
C THR A 112 0.76 18.76 20.76
N VAL A 113 0.77 17.91 19.72
CA VAL A 113 -0.12 18.08 18.56
C VAL A 113 -1.57 17.94 18.99
N ARG A 114 -1.89 16.94 19.83
CA ARG A 114 -3.23 16.76 20.40
C ARG A 114 -3.70 18.02 21.12
N ARG A 115 -2.86 18.62 21.97
CA ARG A 115 -3.19 19.88 22.67
C ARG A 115 -3.46 21.04 21.70
N ILE A 116 -2.66 21.16 20.64
CA ILE A 116 -2.87 22.19 19.60
C ILE A 116 -4.21 21.95 18.89
N LEU A 117 -4.51 20.72 18.50
CA LEU A 117 -5.77 20.36 17.83
C LEU A 117 -6.99 20.55 18.74
N GLN A 118 -6.84 20.29 20.04
CA GLN A 118 -7.88 20.56 21.05
C GLN A 118 -8.14 22.06 21.18
N LYS A 119 -7.10 22.89 21.30
CA LYS A 119 -7.25 24.36 21.33
C LYS A 119 -7.94 24.92 20.10
N ALA A 120 -7.79 24.25 18.95
CA ALA A 120 -8.38 24.64 17.68
C ALA A 120 -9.72 23.94 17.37
N ASN A 121 -10.31 23.19 18.32
CA ASN A 121 -11.58 22.46 18.17
C ASN A 121 -11.67 21.55 16.93
N VAL A 122 -10.54 21.01 16.46
CA VAL A 122 -10.51 20.19 15.22
C VAL A 122 -11.22 18.84 15.41
N PHE A 123 -11.21 18.29 16.63
CA PHE A 123 -11.84 16.99 16.91
C PHE A 123 -13.36 17.00 16.71
N GLU A 124 -14.02 18.14 16.91
CA GLU A 124 -15.47 18.29 16.70
C GLU A 124 -15.84 18.11 15.22
N GLN A 125 -14.97 18.61 14.32
CA GLN A 125 -15.14 18.47 12.87
C GLN A 125 -15.01 17.03 12.39
N VAL A 126 -14.13 16.25 13.04
CA VAL A 126 -13.96 14.82 12.76
C VAL A 126 -15.26 14.06 13.09
N SER A 127 -15.83 14.31 14.27
CA SER A 127 -17.09 13.66 14.68
C SER A 127 -18.27 14.01 13.78
N ALA A 128 -18.37 15.27 13.33
CA ALA A 128 -19.44 15.70 12.43
C ALA A 128 -19.39 14.97 11.07
N THR A 129 -18.18 14.75 10.55
CA THR A 129 -17.99 14.11 9.24
C THR A 129 -18.26 12.61 9.29
N THR A 130 -17.97 11.94 10.41
CA THR A 130 -18.22 10.50 10.55
C THR A 130 -19.70 10.14 10.78
N ALA A 131 -20.52 11.10 11.20
CA ALA A 131 -21.94 10.90 11.49
C ALA A 131 -22.88 11.19 10.31
N SER A 132 -22.34 11.59 9.15
CA SER A 132 -23.10 11.88 7.91
C SER A 132 -22.90 10.77 6.89
#